data_AF-A0A9X9L9Z8-F1
#
_entry.id   AF-A0A9X9L9Z8-F1
#
_cell.length_a   1.000
_cell.length_b   1.000
_cell.length_c   1.000
_cell.angle_alpha   90.00
_cell.angle_beta   90.00
_cell.angle_gamma   90.00
#
_symmetry.space_group_name_H-M   'P 1'
#
loop_
_entity.id
_entity.type
_entity.pdbx_description
1 polymer ?
#
loop_
_entity_poly.entity_id
_entity_poly.type
_entity_poly.pdbx_seq_one_letter_code
_entity_poly.pdbx_strand_id
1 'polypeptide(L)'
;MNVIASVTQSRVIHATPSIMARLASTTLPCMNCWGSMMRLKGPSKLYPRFLTTYHKAVSFSKVQLPASGQPTQPVKKIKVYPPPPSPAQKFKEPIKDLTASQIAALDPTGARTNLFIRTNPEAAKVGDVLLVRPTSGNPFAGVCINIRRRGVDTAILLRGQLTRVGVEMWYKIYSPLVEGIEIIQRRAKRARRERLTYMRKPKHDMGSVQNLVVAYMKAKGAMRIGSSRSNHSGKSQGKNSGKGKK
;
A
#
# COMPACT_ATOMS: atom_id res chain seq x y z
N MET A 1 59.03 14.32 -19.26
CA MET A 1 59.04 15.78 -19.01
C MET A 1 57.59 16.22 -19.01
N ASN A 2 56.87 16.61 -17.96
CA ASN A 2 57.02 16.84 -16.52
C ASN A 2 55.62 16.44 -15.94
N VAL A 3 55.43 15.58 -14.95
CA VAL A 3 55.67 15.68 -13.48
C VAL A 3 55.07 16.96 -12.84
N ILE A 4 54.43 16.78 -11.66
CA ILE A 4 54.05 17.76 -10.61
C ILE A 4 52.59 18.29 -10.74
N ALA A 5 51.67 18.28 -9.76
CA ALA A 5 51.65 17.86 -8.35
C ALA A 5 50.21 17.64 -7.82
N SER A 6 50.17 16.85 -6.75
CA SER A 6 49.15 16.68 -5.71
C SER A 6 48.67 17.98 -5.05
N VAL A 7 47.36 18.07 -4.74
CA VAL A 7 46.89 18.76 -3.52
C VAL A 7 45.78 17.94 -2.87
N THR A 8 46.13 17.38 -1.73
CA THR A 8 45.28 16.81 -0.68
C THR A 8 44.60 17.93 0.11
N GLN A 9 43.34 17.77 0.48
CA GLN A 9 42.78 18.55 1.59
C GLN A 9 41.78 17.74 2.41
N SER A 10 42.34 17.15 3.45
CA SER A 10 41.65 16.62 4.62
C SER A 10 41.02 17.78 5.42
N ARG A 11 39.75 17.64 5.83
CA ARG A 11 39.24 18.34 7.00
C ARG A 11 38.45 17.36 7.86
N VAL A 12 38.91 17.26 9.09
CA VAL A 12 38.45 16.39 10.17
C VAL A 12 37.98 17.31 11.31
N ILE A 13 37.02 16.82 12.11
CA ILE A 13 36.58 17.22 13.47
C ILE A 13 35.83 18.58 13.51
N HIS A 14 34.62 18.69 14.08
CA HIS A 14 34.34 18.68 15.52
C HIS A 14 33.07 17.89 15.87
N ALA A 15 33.25 16.77 16.58
CA ALA A 15 32.22 16.15 17.40
C ALA A 15 32.41 16.64 18.84
N THR A 16 31.37 17.15 19.48
CA THR A 16 31.36 17.50 20.90
C THR A 16 30.78 16.35 21.72
N PRO A 17 31.56 15.76 22.66
CA PRO A 17 31.04 14.91 23.72
C PRO A 17 31.00 15.69 25.04
N SER A 18 29.89 15.63 25.77
CA SER A 18 29.88 15.85 27.23
C SER A 18 28.54 15.37 27.76
N ILE A 19 28.44 14.18 28.35
CA ILE A 19 28.86 13.81 29.72
C ILE A 19 27.87 14.34 30.76
N MET A 20 27.16 13.39 31.38
CA MET A 20 26.95 13.21 32.83
C MET A 20 25.73 12.28 32.98
N ALA A 21 25.97 10.99 33.21
CA ALA A 21 26.05 10.37 34.55
C ALA A 21 24.68 9.74 34.88
N ARG A 22 24.60 8.42 34.79
CA ARG A 22 24.63 7.50 35.94
C ARG A 22 23.55 7.83 36.96
N LEU A 23 22.61 6.89 37.14
CA LEU A 23 22.48 6.12 38.37
C LEU A 23 21.51 4.96 38.10
N ALA A 24 22.07 3.76 38.06
CA ALA A 24 21.32 2.56 38.36
C ALA A 24 21.21 2.45 39.90
N SER A 25 20.11 1.84 40.33
CA SER A 25 19.98 0.98 41.50
C SER A 25 19.09 1.47 42.65
N THR A 26 18.18 0.56 43.00
CA THR A 26 17.64 0.21 44.32
C THR A 26 16.33 0.83 44.83
N THR A 27 15.58 -0.10 45.46
CA THR A 27 14.59 0.03 46.55
C THR A 27 13.13 0.42 46.24
N LEU A 28 12.26 -0.61 46.21
CA LEU A 28 10.96 -0.64 46.95
C LEU A 28 11.17 -0.17 48.41
N PRO A 29 10.17 0.29 49.22
CA PRO A 29 8.72 0.00 49.16
C PRO A 29 7.76 1.15 49.62
N CYS A 30 6.44 0.91 49.59
CA CYS A 30 5.41 1.40 50.53
C CYS A 30 4.07 0.72 50.10
N MET A 31 3.41 -0.25 50.74
CA MET A 31 2.89 -0.45 52.12
C MET A 31 1.91 0.62 52.64
N ASN A 32 0.63 0.18 52.72
CA ASN A 32 -0.47 0.62 53.59
C ASN A 32 -1.27 1.87 53.12
N CYS A 33 -2.59 2.01 53.24
CA CYS A 33 -3.70 1.38 53.99
C CYS A 33 -4.99 1.67 53.16
N TRP A 34 -6.13 0.99 53.18
CA TRP A 34 -7.07 0.57 54.23
C TRP A 34 -8.00 -0.48 53.54
N GLY A 35 -8.55 -1.52 54.17
CA GLY A 35 -9.00 -1.64 55.55
C GLY A 35 -10.51 -1.41 55.65
N SER A 36 -11.33 -2.43 55.38
CA SER A 36 -12.62 -2.68 56.05
C SER A 36 -13.13 -4.07 55.63
N MET A 37 -12.98 -5.12 56.44
CA MET A 37 -13.79 -5.47 57.62
C MET A 37 -15.25 -5.80 57.27
N MET A 38 -15.55 -7.10 57.06
CA MET A 38 -16.61 -7.74 57.85
C MET A 38 -16.33 -9.24 58.02
N ARG A 39 -16.38 -9.60 59.30
CA ARG A 39 -16.19 -10.90 59.91
C ARG A 39 -17.58 -11.51 60.09
N LEU A 40 -17.86 -12.64 59.42
CA LEU A 40 -18.93 -13.53 59.84
C LEU A 40 -18.29 -14.81 60.37
N LYS A 41 -18.31 -14.94 61.70
CA LYS A 41 -17.97 -16.18 62.42
C LYS A 41 -19.16 -17.13 62.30
N GLY A 42 -19.02 -18.17 61.50
CA GLY A 42 -19.82 -19.40 61.62
C GLY A 42 -18.88 -20.57 61.92
N PRO A 43 -19.18 -21.45 62.89
CA PRO A 43 -18.39 -22.65 63.11
C PRO A 43 -18.74 -23.70 62.05
N SER A 44 -18.24 -23.54 60.82
CA SER A 44 -18.23 -24.66 59.87
C SER A 44 -17.09 -25.59 60.27
N LYS A 45 -17.45 -26.68 60.94
CA LYS A 45 -16.60 -27.84 61.22
C LYS A 45 -15.75 -28.15 59.98
N LEU A 46 -14.46 -27.84 60.05
CA LEU A 46 -13.49 -28.31 59.07
C LEU A 46 -13.36 -29.81 59.29
N TYR A 47 -14.19 -30.59 58.61
CA TYR A 47 -13.86 -31.99 58.34
C TYR A 47 -12.64 -31.97 57.43
N PRO A 48 -11.48 -32.46 57.87
CA PRO A 48 -10.40 -32.62 56.94
C PRO A 48 -10.81 -33.74 55.98
N ARG A 49 -11.13 -33.37 54.74
CA ARG A 49 -11.22 -34.33 53.64
C ARG A 49 -9.80 -34.73 53.27
N PHE A 50 -9.15 -35.49 54.13
CA PHE A 50 -8.03 -36.32 53.71
C PHE A 50 -8.67 -37.50 52.97
N LEU A 51 -8.92 -37.34 51.67
CA LEU A 51 -8.94 -38.49 50.80
C LEU A 51 -7.50 -38.99 50.78
N THR A 52 -7.17 -39.84 51.74
CA THR A 52 -5.98 -40.67 51.66
C THR A 52 -6.26 -41.65 50.53
N THR A 53 -6.02 -41.23 49.29
CA THR A 53 -5.76 -42.19 48.23
C THR A 53 -4.65 -43.07 48.79
N TYR A 54 -4.98 -44.33 49.03
CA TYR A 54 -4.03 -45.38 49.39
C TYR A 54 -3.03 -45.46 48.23
N HIS A 55 -2.02 -44.60 48.23
CA HIS A 55 -0.81 -44.83 47.47
C HIS A 55 -0.13 -45.95 48.22
N LYS A 56 -0.26 -47.18 47.70
CA LYS A 56 0.64 -48.28 48.05
C LYS A 56 2.04 -47.68 47.96
N ALA A 57 2.74 -47.57 49.09
CA ALA A 57 4.13 -47.20 49.10
C ALA A 57 4.87 -48.28 48.31
N VAL A 58 5.07 -48.03 47.01
CA VAL A 58 5.96 -48.86 46.21
C VAL A 58 7.33 -48.58 46.80
N SER A 59 7.83 -49.51 47.60
CA SER A 59 9.17 -49.47 48.13
C SER A 59 10.13 -49.51 46.94
N PHE A 60 10.61 -48.36 46.51
CA PHE A 60 11.68 -48.23 45.52
C PHE A 60 13.01 -48.86 45.99
N SER A 61 13.05 -49.46 47.19
CA SER A 61 14.22 -50.10 47.78
C SER A 61 14.78 -51.27 46.97
N LYS A 62 14.01 -51.82 46.01
CA LYS A 62 14.49 -52.86 45.09
C LYS A 62 14.99 -52.33 43.74
N VAL A 63 14.92 -51.03 43.50
CA VAL A 63 15.49 -50.41 42.30
C VAL A 63 16.95 -50.05 42.59
N GLN A 64 17.86 -51.00 42.32
CA GLN A 64 19.28 -50.70 42.32
C GLN A 64 19.60 -49.75 41.15
N LEU A 65 20.13 -48.58 41.48
CA LEU A 65 20.71 -47.67 40.50
C LEU A 65 21.93 -48.37 39.86
N PRO A 66 22.08 -48.33 38.52
CA PRO A 66 23.20 -49.00 37.86
C PRO A 66 24.53 -48.40 38.36
N ALA A 67 25.49 -49.27 38.69
CA ALA A 67 26.84 -48.88 39.08
C ALA A 67 27.54 -48.14 37.91
N SER A 68 28.36 -47.12 38.23
CA SER A 68 29.09 -46.35 37.23
C SER A 68 29.99 -47.26 36.38
N GLY A 69 29.72 -47.34 35.08
CA GLY A 69 30.53 -48.13 34.13
C GLY A 69 29.85 -49.40 33.58
N GLN A 70 28.61 -49.73 33.98
CA GLN A 70 27.86 -50.78 33.30
C GLN A 70 27.26 -50.29 31.97
N PRO A 71 27.22 -51.13 30.91
CA PRO A 71 26.57 -50.78 29.65
C PRO A 71 25.08 -50.55 29.90
N THR A 72 24.67 -49.29 29.96
CA THR A 72 23.27 -48.91 30.08
C THR A 72 22.53 -49.47 28.87
N GLN A 73 21.46 -50.23 29.12
CA GLN A 73 20.56 -50.72 28.08
C GLN A 73 20.24 -49.59 27.09
N PRO A 74 20.31 -49.81 25.77
CA PRO A 74 20.15 -48.73 24.81
C PRO A 74 18.76 -48.11 24.99
N VAL A 75 18.74 -46.88 25.49
CA VAL A 75 17.49 -46.16 25.73
C VAL A 75 16.78 -45.99 24.39
N LYS A 76 15.53 -46.46 24.30
CA LYS A 76 14.73 -46.31 23.08
C LYS A 76 14.61 -44.82 22.77
N LYS A 77 15.10 -44.39 21.61
CA LYS A 77 15.05 -42.99 21.17
C LYS A 77 13.58 -42.53 21.10
N ILE A 78 13.26 -41.47 21.84
CA ILE A 78 11.91 -40.88 21.82
C ILE A 78 11.62 -40.40 20.40
N LYS A 79 10.49 -40.82 19.84
CA LYS A 79 10.02 -40.34 18.53
C LYS A 79 9.57 -38.89 18.68
N VAL A 80 10.35 -37.95 18.13
CA VAL A 80 9.98 -36.54 18.06
C VAL A 80 9.32 -36.30 16.71
N TYR A 81 8.04 -35.96 16.70
CA TYR A 81 7.32 -35.61 15.48
C TYR A 81 7.67 -34.18 15.06
N PRO A 82 7.89 -33.91 13.75
CA PRO A 82 8.11 -32.56 13.29
C PRO A 82 6.84 -31.70 13.49
N PRO A 83 7.00 -30.37 13.66
CA PRO A 83 5.85 -29.48 13.73
C PRO A 83 5.10 -29.48 12.39
N PRO A 84 3.77 -29.23 12.39
CA PRO A 84 3.01 -29.06 11.15
C PRO A 84 3.55 -27.85 10.34
N PRO A 85 3.36 -27.84 9.02
CA PRO A 85 3.86 -26.75 8.18
C PRO A 85 3.25 -25.41 8.60
N SER A 86 4.12 -24.42 8.84
CA SER A 86 3.69 -23.09 9.28
C SER A 86 3.27 -22.20 8.09
N PRO A 87 2.23 -21.36 8.23
CA PRO A 87 1.87 -20.37 7.21
C PRO A 87 2.99 -19.38 6.90
N ALA A 88 3.87 -19.11 7.86
CA ALA A 88 5.04 -18.24 7.69
C ALA A 88 6.05 -18.79 6.67
N GLN A 89 6.06 -20.10 6.45
CA GLN A 89 6.89 -20.72 5.41
C GLN A 89 6.31 -20.51 4.02
N LYS A 90 4.98 -20.35 3.90
CA LYS A 90 4.28 -20.04 2.65
C LYS A 90 4.32 -18.55 2.31
N PHE A 91 4.10 -17.68 3.31
CA PHE A 91 4.07 -16.23 3.14
C PHE A 91 5.26 -15.59 3.85
N LYS A 92 6.36 -15.43 3.11
CA LYS A 92 7.57 -14.82 3.66
C LYS A 92 7.38 -13.33 3.95
N GLU A 93 6.64 -12.63 3.08
CA GLU A 93 6.30 -11.21 3.23
C GLU A 93 4.78 -11.00 3.13
N PRO A 94 4.03 -11.33 4.20
CA PRO A 94 2.57 -11.46 4.13
C PRO A 94 1.86 -10.17 3.69
N ILE A 95 2.41 -8.99 4.01
CA ILE A 95 1.83 -7.70 3.63
C ILE A 95 1.92 -7.47 2.12
N LYS A 96 3.02 -7.86 1.47
CA LYS A 96 3.19 -7.69 0.03
C LYS A 96 2.29 -8.64 -0.73
N ASP A 97 2.23 -9.89 -0.28
CA ASP A 97 1.36 -10.92 -0.87
C ASP A 97 -0.13 -10.52 -0.75
N LEU A 98 -0.54 -9.99 0.42
CA LEU A 98 -1.88 -9.45 0.63
C LEU A 98 -2.17 -8.27 -0.30
N THR A 99 -1.24 -7.31 -0.40
CA THR A 99 -1.39 -6.13 -1.27
C THR A 99 -1.54 -6.56 -2.73
N ALA A 100 -0.74 -7.51 -3.19
CA ALA A 100 -0.81 -8.04 -4.55
C ALA A 100 -2.14 -8.77 -4.81
N SER A 101 -2.60 -9.59 -3.87
CA SER A 101 -3.90 -10.27 -3.94
C SER A 101 -5.07 -9.28 -4.03
N GLN A 102 -5.04 -8.22 -3.22
CA GLN A 102 -6.07 -7.17 -3.24
C GLN A 102 -6.05 -6.36 -4.55
N ILE A 103 -4.87 -6.01 -5.07
CA ILE A 103 -4.77 -5.32 -6.37
C ILE A 103 -5.32 -6.21 -7.49
N ALA A 104 -4.98 -7.49 -7.51
CA ALA A 104 -5.48 -8.43 -8.50
C ALA A 104 -7.01 -8.57 -8.46
N ALA A 105 -7.62 -8.53 -7.28
CA ALA A 105 -9.07 -8.55 -7.12
C ALA A 105 -9.74 -7.25 -7.59
N LEU A 106 -9.14 -6.09 -7.32
CA LEU A 106 -9.72 -4.77 -7.62
C LEU A 106 -9.46 -4.29 -9.07
N ASP A 107 -8.39 -4.77 -9.70
CA ASP A 107 -7.97 -4.42 -11.06
C ASP A 107 -7.58 -5.69 -11.84
N PRO A 108 -8.57 -6.54 -12.19
CA PRO A 108 -8.31 -7.82 -12.85
C PRO A 108 -7.68 -7.67 -14.24
N THR A 109 -7.94 -6.56 -14.93
CA THR A 109 -7.32 -6.25 -16.23
C THR A 109 -5.92 -5.63 -16.09
N GLY A 110 -5.54 -5.18 -14.89
CA GLY A 110 -4.27 -4.47 -14.66
C GLY A 110 -4.20 -3.10 -15.35
N ALA A 111 -5.30 -2.61 -15.94
CA ALA A 111 -5.32 -1.39 -16.75
C ALA A 111 -5.03 -0.16 -15.90
N ARG A 112 -5.59 -0.10 -14.68
CA ARG A 112 -5.36 1.03 -13.76
C ARG A 112 -3.93 1.02 -13.23
N THR A 113 -3.41 -0.17 -12.92
CA THR A 113 -2.03 -0.36 -12.49
C THR A 113 -1.05 0.09 -13.58
N ASN A 114 -1.28 -0.33 -14.83
CA ASN A 114 -0.44 0.04 -15.96
C ASN A 114 -0.49 1.55 -16.26
N LEU A 115 -1.65 2.19 -16.10
CA LEU A 115 -1.79 3.64 -16.29
C LEU A 115 -0.92 4.45 -15.33
N PHE A 116 -0.69 3.94 -14.12
CA PHE A 116 0.08 4.65 -13.10
C PHE A 116 1.42 4.01 -12.78
N ILE A 117 1.92 3.00 -13.50
CA ILE A 117 3.23 2.42 -13.21
C ILE A 117 4.37 3.34 -13.68
N ARG A 118 5.51 3.38 -12.95
CA ARG A 118 6.65 4.26 -13.35
C ARG A 118 7.41 3.75 -14.57
N THR A 119 7.37 2.45 -14.81
CA THR A 119 8.08 1.77 -15.89
C THR A 119 7.46 2.05 -17.26
N ASN A 120 6.16 2.32 -17.31
CA ASN A 120 5.46 2.60 -18.55
C ASN A 120 5.71 4.06 -19.00
N PRO A 121 6.26 4.30 -20.20
CA PRO A 121 6.49 5.66 -20.71
C PRO A 121 5.17 6.43 -20.93
N GLU A 122 4.10 5.71 -21.30
CA GLU A 122 2.75 6.22 -21.56
C GLU A 122 1.93 6.38 -20.28
N ALA A 123 2.47 6.06 -19.11
CA ALA A 123 1.80 6.26 -17.84
C ALA A 123 1.38 7.74 -17.64
N ALA A 124 0.30 7.93 -16.88
CA ALA A 124 -0.15 9.24 -16.45
C ALA A 124 0.90 9.88 -15.53
N LYS A 125 1.30 11.10 -15.87
CA LYS A 125 2.30 11.87 -15.14
C LYS A 125 1.65 13.04 -14.43
N VAL A 126 2.38 13.58 -13.47
CA VAL A 126 1.94 14.77 -12.76
C VAL A 126 1.99 15.97 -13.70
N GLY A 127 0.90 16.71 -13.72
CA GLY A 127 0.67 17.85 -14.60
C GLY A 127 -0.10 17.51 -15.87
N ASP A 128 -0.46 16.24 -16.10
CA ASP A 128 -1.42 15.83 -17.14
C ASP A 128 -2.86 16.14 -16.69
N VAL A 129 -3.75 16.34 -17.67
CA VAL A 129 -5.19 16.51 -17.42
C VAL A 129 -5.85 15.15 -17.51
N LEU A 130 -6.48 14.73 -16.41
CA LEU A 130 -7.14 13.44 -16.29
C LEU A 130 -8.65 13.64 -16.18
N LEU A 131 -9.39 12.74 -16.84
CA LEU A 131 -10.83 12.54 -16.67
C LEU A 131 -11.04 11.33 -15.79
N VAL A 132 -11.69 11.51 -14.64
CA VAL A 132 -12.11 10.42 -13.77
C VAL A 132 -13.61 10.25 -13.95
N ARG A 133 -14.02 9.05 -14.36
CA ARG A 133 -15.43 8.66 -14.45
C ARG A 133 -15.79 7.86 -13.20
N PRO A 134 -16.57 8.41 -12.27
CA PRO A 134 -17.12 7.62 -11.19
C PRO A 134 -18.25 6.73 -11.73
N THR A 135 -18.51 5.62 -11.06
CA THR A 135 -19.63 4.69 -11.37
C THR A 135 -20.98 5.39 -11.23
N SER A 136 -21.08 6.39 -10.35
CA SER A 136 -22.28 7.19 -10.15
C SER A 136 -21.91 8.66 -9.99
N GLY A 137 -22.69 9.54 -10.61
CA GLY A 137 -22.48 10.99 -10.58
C GLY A 137 -21.71 11.53 -11.77
N ASN A 138 -21.34 12.80 -11.69
CA ASN A 138 -20.73 13.52 -12.79
C ASN A 138 -19.22 13.24 -12.89
N PRO A 139 -18.67 13.05 -14.10
CA PRO A 139 -17.24 12.85 -14.28
C PRO A 139 -16.48 14.11 -13.89
N PHE A 140 -15.33 13.92 -13.23
CA PHE A 140 -14.48 15.03 -12.82
C PHE A 140 -13.23 15.08 -13.68
N ALA A 141 -12.96 16.27 -14.24
CA ALA A 141 -11.75 16.54 -14.99
C ALA A 141 -10.88 17.55 -14.26
N GLY A 142 -9.59 17.26 -14.20
CA GLY A 142 -8.65 18.15 -13.53
C GLY A 142 -7.20 17.83 -13.85
N VAL A 143 -6.33 18.76 -13.51
CA VAL A 143 -4.88 18.57 -13.59
C VAL A 143 -4.44 17.70 -12.43
N CYS A 144 -3.66 16.66 -12.72
CA CYS A 144 -3.04 15.83 -11.71
C CYS A 144 -1.90 16.60 -11.01
N ILE A 145 -2.08 16.92 -9.73
CA ILE A 145 -1.08 17.65 -8.93
C ILE A 145 -0.16 16.71 -8.17
N ASN A 146 -0.66 15.52 -7.80
CA ASN A 146 0.06 14.58 -6.96
C ASN A 146 -0.43 13.14 -7.22
N ILE A 147 0.51 12.19 -7.21
CA ILE A 147 0.23 10.75 -7.27
C ILE A 147 0.85 10.12 -6.03
N ARG A 148 0.02 9.65 -5.10
CA ARG A 148 0.43 8.88 -3.92
C ARG A 148 0.48 7.41 -4.26
N ARG A 149 1.65 6.78 -4.16
CA ARG A 149 1.84 5.35 -4.39
C ARG A 149 1.95 4.64 -3.05
N ARG A 150 0.88 3.96 -2.63
CA ARG A 150 0.79 3.27 -1.33
C ARG A 150 0.10 1.91 -1.49
N GLY A 151 0.59 1.07 -2.40
CA GLY A 151 -0.04 -0.22 -2.71
C GLY A 151 -1.48 -0.06 -3.18
N VAL A 152 -2.42 -0.74 -2.51
CA VAL A 152 -3.87 -0.66 -2.77
C VAL A 152 -4.43 0.75 -2.55
N ASP A 153 -3.79 1.53 -1.67
CA ASP A 153 -4.24 2.88 -1.33
C ASP A 153 -3.73 3.98 -2.26
N THR A 154 -3.23 3.58 -3.43
CA THR A 154 -2.71 4.50 -4.45
C THR A 154 -3.80 5.49 -4.86
N ALA A 155 -3.44 6.77 -4.87
CA ALA A 155 -4.38 7.86 -5.02
C ALA A 155 -3.83 8.99 -5.89
N ILE A 156 -4.72 9.68 -6.59
CA ILE A 156 -4.39 10.86 -7.39
C ILE A 156 -5.12 12.08 -6.84
N LEU A 157 -4.42 13.22 -6.82
CA LEU A 157 -5.02 14.51 -6.48
C LEU A 157 -5.24 15.29 -7.76
N LEU A 158 -6.51 15.52 -8.08
CA LEU A 158 -6.91 16.33 -9.21
C LEU A 158 -7.33 17.70 -8.74
N ARG A 159 -6.88 18.73 -9.46
CA ARG A 159 -7.34 20.10 -9.29
C ARG A 159 -8.09 20.54 -10.54
N GLY A 160 -9.26 21.11 -10.36
CA GLY A 160 -10.02 21.78 -11.40
C GLY A 160 -10.63 23.07 -10.87
N GLN A 161 -11.32 23.79 -11.74
CA GLN A 161 -12.22 24.85 -11.32
C GLN A 161 -13.64 24.49 -11.74
N LEU A 162 -14.56 24.60 -10.80
CA LEU A 162 -15.98 24.57 -11.08
C LEU A 162 -16.47 26.01 -10.97
N THR A 163 -17.02 26.53 -12.06
CA THR A 163 -17.38 27.96 -12.21
C THR A 163 -16.19 28.87 -11.92
N ARG A 164 -16.06 29.42 -10.71
CA ARG A 164 -14.97 30.30 -10.29
C ARG A 164 -14.23 29.80 -9.04
N VAL A 165 -14.61 28.63 -8.53
CA VAL A 165 -14.05 28.05 -7.31
C VAL A 165 -13.10 26.93 -7.68
N GLY A 166 -11.87 27.00 -7.16
CA GLY A 166 -10.88 25.92 -7.31
C GLY A 166 -11.24 24.74 -6.41
N VAL A 167 -11.46 23.57 -7.01
CA VAL A 167 -11.82 22.33 -6.32
C VAL A 167 -10.67 21.33 -6.45
N GLU A 168 -10.34 20.67 -5.35
CA GLU A 168 -9.36 19.58 -5.32
C GLU A 168 -9.99 18.31 -4.79
N MET A 169 -9.77 17.19 -5.48
CA MET A 169 -10.33 15.89 -5.09
C MET A 169 -9.28 14.79 -5.13
N TRP A 170 -9.29 13.97 -4.07
CA TRP A 170 -8.53 12.73 -4.02
C TRP A 170 -9.36 11.59 -4.57
N TYR A 171 -8.82 10.88 -5.56
CA TYR A 171 -9.39 9.63 -6.05
C TYR A 171 -8.47 8.47 -5.71
N LYS A 172 -9.04 7.42 -5.13
CA LYS A 172 -8.36 6.12 -4.96
C LYS A 172 -8.50 5.35 -6.27
N ILE A 173 -7.37 5.03 -6.91
CA ILE A 173 -7.40 4.45 -8.26
C ILE A 173 -8.02 3.05 -8.29
N TYR A 174 -7.88 2.29 -7.20
CA TYR A 174 -8.40 0.93 -7.07
C TYR A 174 -9.81 0.88 -6.49
N SER A 175 -10.47 2.03 -6.28
CA SER A 175 -11.84 2.04 -5.78
C SER A 175 -12.81 1.51 -6.86
N PRO A 176 -13.75 0.62 -6.52
CA PRO A 176 -14.78 0.16 -7.45
C PRO A 176 -15.75 1.28 -7.85
N LEU A 177 -15.77 2.39 -7.11
CA LEU A 177 -16.56 3.58 -7.46
C LEU A 177 -15.94 4.39 -8.59
N VAL A 178 -14.69 4.11 -8.98
CA VAL A 178 -14.04 4.73 -10.12
C VAL A 178 -14.11 3.76 -11.30
N GLU A 179 -15.02 4.03 -12.23
CA GLU A 179 -15.20 3.21 -13.43
C GLU A 179 -13.93 3.24 -14.29
N GLY A 180 -13.45 4.44 -14.63
CA GLY A 180 -12.32 4.62 -15.53
C GLY A 180 -11.58 5.93 -15.34
N ILE A 181 -10.30 5.92 -15.69
CA ILE A 181 -9.44 7.11 -15.68
C ILE A 181 -8.81 7.24 -17.06
N GLU A 182 -9.02 8.38 -17.70
CA GLU A 182 -8.56 8.66 -19.06
C GLU A 182 -7.66 9.89 -19.07
N ILE A 183 -6.59 9.85 -19.86
CA ILE A 183 -5.73 11.01 -20.08
C ILE A 183 -6.37 11.84 -21.19
N ILE A 184 -6.81 13.07 -20.88
CA ILE A 184 -7.38 14.00 -21.85
C ILE A 184 -6.28 14.72 -22.61
N GLN A 185 -5.34 15.30 -21.85
CA GLN A 185 -4.26 16.11 -22.40
C GLN A 185 -2.98 15.80 -21.64
N ARG A 186 -1.96 15.38 -22.39
CA ARG A 186 -0.60 15.25 -21.86
C ARG A 186 0.05 16.61 -21.79
N ARG A 187 0.88 16.82 -20.77
CA ARG A 187 1.72 18.01 -20.68
C ARG A 187 2.80 17.97 -21.76
N ALA A 188 2.98 19.08 -22.48
CA ALA A 188 3.99 19.19 -23.54
C ALA A 188 5.43 18.89 -23.06
N LYS A 189 5.78 19.32 -21.84
CA LYS A 189 7.07 19.05 -21.21
C LYS A 189 6.88 18.45 -19.83
N ARG A 190 7.60 17.37 -19.51
CA ARG A 190 7.56 16.73 -18.19
C ARG A 190 7.81 17.77 -17.08
N ALA A 191 6.96 17.75 -16.06
CA ALA A 191 7.15 18.59 -14.89
C ALA A 191 8.45 18.22 -14.15
N ARG A 192 9.20 19.24 -13.71
CA ARG A 192 10.45 19.03 -12.95
C ARG A 192 10.21 18.55 -11.52
N ARG A 193 9.03 18.84 -10.95
CA ARG A 193 8.65 18.47 -9.57
C ARG A 193 7.69 17.28 -9.59
N GLU A 194 7.80 16.41 -8.58
CA GLU A 194 6.85 15.31 -8.39
C GLU A 194 5.47 15.81 -7.88
N ARG A 195 5.43 16.93 -7.15
CA ARG A 195 4.19 17.54 -6.65
C ARG A 195 4.06 18.96 -7.16
N LEU A 196 2.93 19.29 -7.78
CA LEU A 196 2.68 20.60 -8.38
C LEU A 196 1.76 21.47 -7.50
N THR A 197 1.99 21.47 -6.18
CA THR A 197 1.17 22.22 -5.22
C THR A 197 1.15 23.72 -5.47
N TYR A 198 2.17 24.24 -6.17
CA TYR A 198 2.24 25.64 -6.59
C TYR A 198 1.15 26.05 -7.59
N MET A 199 0.48 25.09 -8.25
CA MET A 199 -0.67 25.35 -9.14
C MET A 199 -1.90 25.88 -8.41
N ARG A 200 -1.90 25.88 -7.07
CA ARG A 200 -2.91 26.55 -6.25
C ARG A 200 -2.83 28.07 -6.32
N LYS A 201 -1.68 28.62 -6.70
CA LYS A 201 -1.48 30.06 -6.81
C LYS A 201 -2.04 30.54 -8.16
N PRO A 202 -2.79 31.66 -8.21
CA PRO A 202 -3.43 32.15 -9.44
C PRO A 202 -2.50 32.24 -10.65
N LYS A 203 -1.24 32.65 -10.45
CA LYS A 203 -0.22 32.75 -11.51
C LYS A 203 0.04 31.45 -12.28
N HIS A 204 -0.16 30.29 -11.64
CA HIS A 204 0.14 28.98 -12.22
C HIS A 204 -1.09 28.08 -12.33
N ASP A 205 -2.27 28.59 -11.97
CA ASP A 205 -3.50 27.81 -12.03
C ASP A 205 -3.88 27.62 -13.51
N MET A 206 -4.25 26.41 -13.88
CA MET A 206 -4.75 26.13 -15.24
C MET A 206 -6.19 26.59 -15.42
N GLY A 207 -6.91 26.76 -14.31
CA GLY A 207 -8.29 27.19 -14.32
C GLY A 207 -9.27 26.08 -14.71
N SER A 208 -10.34 26.45 -15.42
CA SER A 208 -11.34 25.50 -15.92
C SER A 208 -10.79 24.68 -17.08
N VAL A 209 -10.87 23.35 -16.96
CA VAL A 209 -10.44 22.39 -18.00
C VAL A 209 -11.60 21.86 -18.85
N GLN A 210 -12.81 22.40 -18.68
CA GLN A 210 -14.03 21.90 -19.34
C GLN A 210 -13.92 21.91 -20.87
N ASN A 211 -13.30 22.94 -21.45
CA ASN A 211 -13.12 23.04 -22.91
C ASN A 211 -12.30 21.86 -23.46
N LEU A 212 -11.31 21.38 -22.71
CA LEU A 212 -10.48 20.23 -23.08
C LEU A 212 -11.29 18.93 -23.04
N VAL A 213 -12.17 18.80 -22.05
CA VAL A 213 -13.08 17.65 -21.92
C VAL A 213 -14.02 17.59 -23.12
N VAL A 214 -14.64 18.71 -23.47
CA VAL A 214 -15.56 18.80 -24.62
C VAL A 214 -14.84 18.44 -25.92
N ALA A 215 -13.64 19.00 -26.14
CA ALA A 215 -12.84 18.68 -27.31
C ALA A 215 -12.48 17.18 -27.38
N TYR A 216 -12.08 16.60 -26.25
CA TYR A 216 -11.76 15.17 -26.15
C TYR A 216 -12.97 14.28 -26.42
N MET A 217 -14.12 14.60 -25.83
CA MET A 217 -15.36 13.84 -26.06
C MET A 217 -15.82 13.94 -27.52
N LYS A 218 -15.70 15.12 -28.14
CA LYS A 218 -16.00 15.31 -29.56
C LYS A 218 -15.07 14.49 -30.44
N ALA A 219 -13.76 14.52 -30.18
CA ALA A 219 -12.78 13.72 -30.93
C ALA A 219 -13.03 12.21 -30.76
N LYS A 220 -13.30 11.75 -29.53
CA LYS A 220 -13.60 10.36 -29.22
C LYS A 220 -14.90 9.87 -29.87
N GLY A 221 -15.93 10.72 -29.91
CA GLY A 221 -17.19 10.43 -30.61
C GLY A 221 -17.02 10.34 -32.12
N ALA A 222 -16.26 11.26 -32.73
CA ALA A 222 -15.98 11.25 -34.16
C ALA A 222 -15.22 9.98 -34.59
N MET A 223 -14.24 9.54 -33.81
CA MET A 223 -13.51 8.29 -34.08
C MET A 223 -14.42 7.06 -34.07
N ARG A 224 -15.40 7.01 -33.15
CA ARG A 224 -16.38 5.91 -33.07
C ARG A 224 -17.32 5.84 -34.28
N ILE A 225 -17.66 6.99 -34.85
CA ILE A 225 -18.54 7.07 -36.03
C ILE A 225 -17.75 6.82 -37.33
N GLY A 226 -16.46 7.18 -37.37
CA GLY A 226 -15.60 6.93 -38.53
C GLY A 226 -15.35 5.45 -38.81
N SER A 227 -15.30 4.61 -37.77
CA SER A 227 -15.10 3.16 -37.91
C SER A 227 -16.31 2.38 -38.44
N SER A 228 -17.51 2.96 -38.46
CA SER A 228 -18.70 2.31 -39.02
C SER A 228 -19.04 2.71 -40.46
N ARG A 229 -18.40 3.76 -41.00
CA ARG A 229 -18.67 4.28 -42.35
C ARG A 229 -17.70 3.79 -43.44
N SER A 230 -16.66 3.03 -43.11
CA SER A 230 -15.67 2.56 -44.09
C SER A 230 -16.10 1.34 -44.93
N ASN A 231 -17.35 0.86 -44.82
CA ASN A 231 -17.84 -0.31 -45.58
C ASN A 231 -19.06 -0.05 -46.49
N HIS A 232 -19.46 1.21 -46.73
CA HIS A 232 -20.63 1.47 -47.57
C HIS A 232 -20.56 2.79 -48.36
N SER A 233 -19.65 2.89 -49.34
CA SER A 233 -19.80 3.88 -50.44
C SER A 233 -18.87 3.55 -51.62
N GLY A 234 -19.33 2.66 -52.49
CA GLY A 234 -18.71 2.36 -53.77
C GLY A 234 -19.75 2.07 -54.85
N LYS A 235 -20.86 2.82 -54.89
CA LYS A 235 -21.81 2.80 -56.00
C LYS A 235 -22.76 4.02 -55.97
N SER A 236 -22.43 5.02 -56.78
CA SER A 236 -23.34 5.97 -57.48
C SER A 236 -22.52 7.17 -57.94
N GLN A 237 -22.78 7.86 -59.05
CA GLN A 237 -23.60 7.66 -60.24
C GLN A 237 -23.07 8.67 -61.27
N GLY A 238 -23.33 8.42 -62.55
CA GLY A 238 -22.79 9.18 -63.68
C GLY A 238 -23.14 10.66 -63.69
N LYS A 239 -22.21 11.47 -64.19
CA LYS A 239 -22.51 12.78 -64.78
C LYS A 239 -22.36 12.66 -66.30
N ASN A 240 -23.50 12.61 -66.97
CA ASN A 240 -23.62 12.72 -68.41
C ASN A 240 -23.35 14.18 -68.78
N SER A 241 -22.26 14.46 -69.50
CA SER A 241 -21.91 15.80 -69.97
C SER A 241 -22.53 16.06 -71.33
N GLY A 242 -23.72 16.67 -71.36
CA GLY A 242 -24.26 17.31 -72.56
C GLY A 242 -23.45 18.57 -72.89
N LYS A 243 -22.70 18.55 -73.99
CA LYS A 243 -21.94 19.69 -74.50
C LYS A 243 -22.53 20.11 -75.84
N GLY A 244 -23.48 21.05 -75.81
CA GLY A 244 -23.95 21.78 -76.98
C GLY A 244 -23.22 23.12 -77.09
N LYS A 245 -22.47 23.31 -78.18
CA LYS A 245 -22.24 24.58 -78.90
C LYS A 245 -21.16 24.40 -79.97
N LYS A 246 -21.58 24.27 -81.22
CA LYS A 246 -21.16 25.12 -82.33
C LYS A 246 -22.14 24.93 -83.49
#